data_AF-A0A8K0LWV7-F1
#
_entry.id   AF-A0A8K0LWV7-F1
#
_cell.length_a   1.000
_cell.length_b   1.000
_cell.length_c   1.000
_cell.angle_alpha   90.00
_cell.angle_beta   90.00
_cell.angle_gamma   90.00
#
_symmetry.space_group_name_H-M   'P 1'
#
loop_
_entity.id
_entity.type
_entity.pdbx_description
1 polymer ?
#
loop_
_entity_poly.entity_id
_entity_poly.type
_entity_poly.pdbx_seq_one_letter_code
_entity_poly.pdbx_strand_id
1 'polypeptide(L)' 'MTASKVNASRGVPKPTIPGFSPDPSICVIDGVFFLVTSSFHLYPGLPIYFSEDLRSWKLVGHAIHRPNQLSLR' A
#
# COMPACT_ATOMS: atom_id res chain seq x y z
N MET A 1 -38.88 -22.62 -11.61
CA MET A 1 -38.28 -21.27 -11.65
C MET A 1 -37.33 -21.17 -10.46
N THR A 2 -36.06 -21.55 -10.66
CA THR A 2 -35.05 -21.56 -9.59
C THR A 2 -34.45 -20.16 -9.54
N ALA A 3 -34.67 -19.44 -8.44
CA ALA A 3 -34.04 -18.14 -8.21
C ALA A 3 -32.52 -18.33 -8.17
N SER A 4 -31.83 -17.84 -9.19
CA SER A 4 -30.37 -17.78 -9.20
C SER A 4 -29.93 -16.79 -8.12
N LYS A 5 -29.29 -17.29 -7.06
CA LYS A 5 -28.67 -16.46 -6.03
C LYS A 5 -27.62 -15.59 -6.72
N VAL A 6 -27.90 -14.29 -6.86
CA VAL A 6 -26.88 -13.31 -7.23
C VAL A 6 -25.86 -13.32 -6.10
N ASN A 7 -24.67 -13.87 -6.35
CA ASN A 7 -23.56 -13.78 -5.43
C ASN A 7 -23.18 -12.31 -5.31
N ALA A 8 -23.45 -11.70 -4.15
CA ALA A 8 -22.98 -10.37 -3.84
C ALA A 8 -21.45 -10.36 -3.98
N SER A 9 -20.93 -9.58 -4.93
CA SER A 9 -19.50 -9.31 -5.02
C SER A 9 -19.07 -8.68 -3.70
N ARG A 10 -18.36 -9.41 -2.85
CA ARG A 10 -17.82 -8.85 -1.60
C ARG A 10 -16.92 -7.69 -2.03
N GLY A 11 -17.32 -6.46 -1.68
CA GLY A 11 -16.57 -5.25 -2.01
C GLY A 11 -15.15 -5.33 -1.43
N VAL A 12 -14.22 -4.59 -2.04
CA VAL A 12 -12.87 -4.47 -1.47
C VAL A 12 -12.99 -3.84 -0.08
N PRO A 13 -12.42 -4.45 0.98
CA PRO A 13 -12.39 -3.83 2.29
C PRO A 13 -11.72 -2.46 2.20
N LYS A 14 -12.40 -1.42 2.68
CA LYS A 14 -11.84 -0.07 2.78
C LYS A 14 -11.55 0.23 4.26
N PRO A 15 -10.35 0.74 4.59
CA PRO A 15 -9.21 1.05 3.71
C PRO A 15 -8.45 -0.20 3.23
N THR A 16 -7.85 -0.14 2.04
CA THR A 16 -7.05 -1.24 1.45
C THR A 16 -5.70 -1.42 2.12
N ILE A 17 -5.15 -0.35 2.71
CA ILE A 17 -3.99 -0.37 3.60
C ILE A 17 -4.43 0.28 4.92
N PRO A 18 -4.73 -0.50 5.96
CA PRO A 18 -5.19 0.03 7.24
C PRO A 18 -4.04 0.58 8.09
N GLY A 19 -4.38 1.40 9.09
CA GLY A 19 -3.42 1.95 10.05
C GLY A 19 -2.82 3.29 9.62
N PHE A 20 -1.60 3.57 10.05
CA PHE A 20 -0.89 4.81 9.75
C PHE A 20 -0.29 4.75 8.33
N SER A 21 -1.12 5.07 7.34
CA SER A 21 -0.74 5.08 5.92
C SER A 21 -1.20 6.37 5.20
N PRO A 22 -0.73 7.55 5.65
CA PRO A 22 -1.10 8.84 5.05
C PRO A 22 -0.41 9.10 3.70
N ASP A 23 -0.97 10.03 2.93
CA ASP A 23 -0.41 10.56 1.68
C ASP A 23 0.00 9.50 0.63
N PRO A 24 -0.93 8.60 0.21
CA PRO A 24 -0.60 7.55 -0.73
C PRO A 24 -0.20 8.13 -2.09
N SER A 25 1.00 7.78 -2.55
CA SER A 25 1.50 8.06 -3.91
C SER A 25 1.82 6.74 -4.61
N ILE A 26 1.38 6.58 -5.86
CA ILE A 26 1.43 5.29 -6.58
C ILE A 26 2.05 5.44 -7.97
N CYS A 27 2.80 4.42 -8.41
CA CYS A 27 3.24 4.25 -9.79
C CYS A 27 3.05 2.81 -10.27
N VAL A 28 3.15 2.61 -11.59
CA VAL A 28 3.00 1.31 -12.24
C VAL A 28 4.22 1.04 -13.10
N ILE A 29 4.78 -0.17 -12.98
CA ILE A 29 5.91 -0.65 -13.76
C ILE A 29 5.54 -2.04 -14.24
N ASP A 30 5.57 -2.31 -15.54
CA ASP A 30 5.31 -3.64 -16.12
C ASP A 30 4.03 -4.34 -15.60
N GLY A 31 2.97 -3.56 -15.37
CA GLY A 31 1.67 -4.07 -14.91
C GLY A 31 1.57 -4.32 -13.39
N VAL A 32 2.63 -4.06 -12.63
CA VAL A 32 2.61 -4.13 -11.16
C VAL A 32 2.58 -2.75 -10.51
N PHE A 33 1.95 -2.65 -9.35
CA PHE A 33 1.73 -1.40 -8.64
C PHE A 33 2.67 -1.25 -7.45
N PHE A 34 3.29 -0.07 -7.34
CA PHE A 34 4.07 0.32 -6.17
C PHE A 34 3.46 1.56 -5.53
N LEU A 35 3.27 1.54 -4.21
CA LEU A 35 2.68 2.62 -3.45
C LEU A 35 3.58 3.01 -2.28
N VAL A 36 3.76 4.30 -2.03
CA VAL A 36 4.48 4.83 -0.88
C VAL A 36 3.54 5.67 -0.01
N THR A 37 3.79 5.69 1.29
CA THR A 37 3.08 6.56 2.25
C THR A 37 4.06 7.40 3.05
N SER A 38 3.62 8.55 3.57
CA SER A 38 4.46 9.38 4.43
C SER A 38 4.62 8.74 5.81
N SER A 39 5.83 8.83 6.39
CA SER A 39 6.18 8.24 7.69
C SER A 39 6.56 9.29 8.75
N PHE A 40 6.60 10.57 8.37
CA PHE A 40 7.09 11.66 9.20
C PHE A 40 8.46 11.34 9.82
N HIS A 41 8.55 11.36 11.16
CA HIS A 41 9.78 11.14 11.92
C HIS A 41 10.07 9.65 12.21
N LEU A 42 9.23 8.72 11.74
CA LEU A 42 9.46 7.28 11.94
C LEU A 42 10.57 6.77 11.02
N TYR A 43 11.44 5.92 11.58
CA TYR A 43 12.54 5.26 10.90
C TYR A 43 12.46 3.74 11.12
N PRO A 44 12.59 2.89 10.08
CA PRO A 44 12.79 3.23 8.67
C PRO A 44 11.57 3.95 8.06
N GLY A 45 11.83 4.90 7.16
CA GLY A 45 10.84 5.85 6.64
C GLY A 45 10.39 5.57 5.20
N LEU A 46 9.25 6.14 4.81
CA LEU A 46 8.61 5.97 3.50
C LEU A 46 8.44 4.48 3.13
N PRO A 47 7.54 3.74 3.80
CA PRO A 47 7.25 2.35 3.46
C PRO A 47 6.77 2.24 2.01
N ILE A 48 7.23 1.18 1.33
CA ILE A 48 6.93 0.87 -0.06
C ILE A 48 6.11 -0.42 -0.08
N TYR A 49 4.92 -0.35 -0.65
CA TYR A 49 4.00 -1.46 -0.84
C TYR A 49 3.97 -1.89 -2.30
N PHE A 50 3.80 -3.19 -2.51
CA PHE A 50 3.60 -3.83 -3.81
C PHE A 50 2.19 -4.42 -3.90
N SER A 51 1.58 -4.37 -5.08
CA SER A 51 0.32 -5.04 -5.40
C SER A 51 0.25 -5.42 -6.87
N GLU A 52 -0.44 -6.52 -7.19
CA GLU A 52 -0.79 -6.92 -8.56
C GLU A 52 -2.24 -6.54 -8.91
N ASP A 53 -3.08 -6.25 -7.90
CA ASP A 53 -4.53 -6.15 -8.04
C ASP A 53 -5.15 -4.87 -7.46
N LEU A 54 -4.33 -3.94 -6.93
CA LEU A 54 -4.71 -2.73 -6.20
C LEU A 54 -5.52 -2.97 -4.90
N ARG A 55 -5.71 -4.22 -4.50
CA ARG A 55 -6.55 -4.62 -3.36
C ARG A 55 -5.68 -5.16 -2.23
N SER A 56 -4.80 -6.08 -2.57
CA SER A 56 -3.89 -6.76 -1.65
C SER A 56 -2.53 -6.11 -1.74
N TRP A 57 -2.05 -5.55 -0.63
CA TRP A 57 -0.80 -4.81 -0.56
C TRP A 57 0.19 -5.54 0.34
N LYS A 58 1.42 -5.72 -0.14
CA LYS A 58 2.55 -6.30 0.62
C LYS A 58 3.61 -5.24 0.84
N LEU A 59 4.03 -5.02 2.08
CA LEU A 59 5.20 -4.19 2.38
C LEU A 59 6.46 -4.89 1.83
N VAL A 60 7.19 -4.21 0.94
CA VAL A 60 8.41 -4.74 0.31
C VAL A 60 9.68 -4.06 0.80
N GLY A 61 9.57 -2.91 1.45
CA GLY A 61 10.71 -2.20 2.04
C GLY A 61 10.38 -0.77 2.42
N HIS A 62 11.43 0.01 2.65
CA HIS A 62 11.36 1.43 3.01
C HIS A 62 12.35 2.21 2.15
N ALA A 63 11.92 3.34 1.58
CA ALA A 63 12.80 4.17 0.76
C ALA A 63 13.96 4.74 1.60
N ILE A 64 13.68 5.09 2.86
CA ILE A 64 14.66 5.55 3.85
C ILE A 64 14.92 4.42 4.85
N HIS A 65 15.99 3.66 4.65
CA HIS A 65 16.36 2.52 5.50
C HIS A 65 17.84 2.53 5.92
N ARG A 66 18.60 3.56 5.53
CA ARG A 66 20.01 3.74 5.88
C ARG A 66 20.22 5.06 6.62
N PRO A 67 21.13 5.11 7.61
CA PRO A 67 21.36 6.32 8.41
C PRO A 67 21.82 7.55 7.60
N ASN A 68 22.41 7.36 6.42
CA ASN A 68 22.89 8.45 5.57
C ASN A 68 21.80 9.04 4.64
N GLN A 69 20.60 8.45 4.58
CA GLN A 69 19.51 8.93 3.71
C GLN A 69 18.67 10.03 4.36
N LEU A 70 18.75 10.18 5.69
CA LEU A 70 18.01 11.20 6.43
C LEU A 70 18.77 11.55 7.71
N SER A 71 19.03 12.84 7.93
CA SER A 71 19.55 13.32 9.21
C SER A 71 18.40 13.90 10.04
N LEU A 72 18.14 13.31 11.20
CA LEU A 72 17.11 13.77 12.15
C LEU A 72 17.73 14.58 13.31
N ARG A 73 18.89 15.19 13.09
CA ARG A 73 19.62 15.96 14.10
C ARG A 73 19.02 17.34 14.32
#